data_AF-A0A1W2E250-F1
#
_entry.id   AF-A0A1W2E250-F1
#
_cell.length_a   1.000
_cell.length_b   1.000
_cell.length_c   1.000
_cell.angle_alpha   90.00
_cell.angle_beta   90.00
_cell.angle_gamma   90.00
#
_symmetry.space_group_name_H-M   'P 1'
#
loop_
_entity.id
_entity.type
_entity.pdbx_description
1 polymer ?
#
loop_
_entity_poly.entity_id
_entity_poly.type
_entity_poly.pdbx_seq_one_letter_code
_entity_poly.pdbx_strand_id
1 'polypeptide(L)'
;MTVMTSREFSEDVEKAKDAALDGPVIIVDRGREAYVLMTAEEFRQGRHVGGPRPSGAASSVAGRRKTIAELLSSPEIAEIEFDLPERTMDNQRPLPDFSDDT
;
A
#
# COMPACT_ATOMS: atom_id res chain seq x y z
N MET A 1 -5.95 16.67 -3.83
CA MET A 1 -4.67 15.94 -3.98
C MET A 1 -3.78 16.80 -4.84
N THR A 2 -2.64 17.21 -4.29
CA THR A 2 -1.71 18.13 -4.94
C THR A 2 -0.52 17.33 -5.44
N VAL A 3 0.00 17.67 -6.62
CA VAL A 3 1.21 17.05 -7.18
C VAL A 3 2.23 18.15 -7.42
N MET A 4 3.46 17.92 -7.00
CA MET A 4 4.59 18.83 -7.20
C MET A 4 5.84 18.03 -7.55
N THR A 5 6.79 18.68 -8.21
CA THR A 5 8.09 18.08 -8.50
C THR A 5 9.01 18.14 -7.27
N SER A 6 10.05 17.32 -7.25
CA SER A 6 11.10 17.41 -6.22
C SER A 6 11.76 18.79 -6.18
N ARG A 7 11.80 19.50 -7.31
CA ARG A 7 12.36 20.86 -7.38
C ARG A 7 11.42 21.89 -6.75
N GLU A 8 10.15 21.89 -7.10
CA GLU A 8 9.14 22.77 -6.50
C GLU A 8 9.04 22.56 -4.98
N PHE A 9 9.12 21.30 -4.53
CA PHE A 9 9.19 20.99 -3.10
C PHE A 9 10.42 21.60 -2.43
N SER A 10 11.59 21.53 -3.07
CA SER A 10 12.84 22.08 -2.52
C SER A 10 12.89 23.62 -2.53
N GLU A 11 12.20 24.25 -3.49
CA GLU A 11 12.13 25.71 -3.61
C GLU A 11 11.14 26.29 -2.59
N ASP A 12 9.97 25.65 -2.37
CA ASP A 12 8.91 26.15 -1.49
C ASP A 12 8.37 25.08 -0.52
N VAL A 13 9.18 24.72 0.49
CA VAL A 13 8.81 23.69 1.48
C VAL A 13 7.58 24.09 2.31
N GLU A 14 7.41 25.38 2.65
CA GLU A 14 6.26 25.86 3.44
C GLU A 14 4.95 25.65 2.68
N LYS A 15 4.91 26.01 1.40
CA LYS A 15 3.76 25.78 0.53
C LYS A 15 3.37 24.29 0.46
N ALA A 16 4.35 23.39 0.45
CA ALA A 16 4.10 21.97 0.48
C ALA A 16 3.50 21.50 1.82
N LYS A 17 3.98 22.05 2.94
CA LYS A 17 3.42 21.75 4.28
C LYS A 17 1.99 22.27 4.42
N ASP A 18 1.71 23.48 3.95
CA ASP A 18 0.37 24.05 3.98
C ASP A 18 -0.59 23.22 3.12
N ALA A 19 -0.17 22.87 1.90
CA ALA A 19 -0.95 21.97 1.04
C ALA A 19 -1.17 20.59 1.67
N ALA A 20 -0.23 20.11 2.48
CA ALA A 20 -0.34 18.85 3.22
C ALA A 20 -1.34 18.90 4.39
N LEU A 21 -1.82 20.08 4.80
CA LEU A 21 -2.92 20.22 5.76
C LEU A 21 -4.28 19.95 5.11
N ASP A 22 -4.43 20.31 3.83
CA ASP A 22 -5.67 20.09 3.07
C ASP A 22 -5.78 18.65 2.51
N GLY A 23 -4.65 17.97 2.35
CA GLY A 23 -4.59 16.57 1.98
C GLY A 23 -3.23 16.15 1.44
N PRO A 24 -3.07 14.87 1.04
CA PRO A 24 -1.77 14.35 0.63
C PRO A 24 -1.22 15.06 -0.61
N VAL A 25 0.07 15.38 -0.53
CA VAL A 25 0.86 16.00 -1.58
C VAL A 25 1.83 14.96 -2.15
N ILE A 26 1.76 14.71 -3.45
CA ILE A 26 2.68 13.79 -4.15
C ILE A 26 3.87 14.59 -4.68
N ILE A 27 5.07 14.13 -4.34
CA ILE A 27 6.33 14.68 -4.85
C ILE A 27 6.85 13.73 -5.93
N VAL A 28 6.97 14.24 -7.15
CA VAL A 28 7.42 13.51 -8.33
C VAL A 28 8.90 13.80 -8.58
N ASP A 29 9.69 12.75 -8.75
CA ASP A 29 11.06 12.85 -9.24
C ASP A 29 11.21 12.08 -10.56
N ARG A 30 11.86 12.71 -11.55
CA ARG A 30 12.11 12.14 -12.89
C ARG A 30 10.89 11.42 -13.50
N GLY A 31 9.70 12.01 -13.35
CA GLY A 31 8.45 11.49 -13.91
C GLY A 31 7.82 10.33 -13.13
N ARG A 32 8.32 10.00 -11.93
CA ARG A 32 7.74 8.98 -11.05
C ARG A 32 7.38 9.57 -9.70
N GLU A 33 6.26 9.16 -9.14
CA GLU A 33 5.89 9.48 -7.76
C GLU A 33 6.96 8.91 -6.83
N ALA A 34 7.67 9.79 -6.13
CA ALA A 34 8.83 9.43 -5.32
C ALA A 34 8.50 9.50 -3.83
N TYR A 35 7.76 10.52 -3.41
CA TYR A 35 7.38 10.72 -2.02
C TYR A 35 5.95 11.23 -1.90
N VAL A 36 5.35 11.03 -0.73
CA VAL A 36 4.06 11.64 -0.36
C VAL A 36 4.24 12.37 0.97
N LEU A 37 3.84 13.64 1.00
CA LEU A 37 3.82 14.46 2.21
C LEU A 37 2.38 14.55 2.74
N MET A 38 2.22 14.30 4.04
CA MET A 38 0.96 14.42 4.79
C MET A 38 1.29 14.70 6.26
N THR A 39 0.29 15.08 7.06
CA THR A 39 0.51 15.28 8.49
C THR A 39 0.83 13.95 9.20
N ALA A 40 1.58 14.02 10.29
CA ALA A 40 1.88 12.85 11.10
C ALA A 40 0.62 12.21 11.70
N GLU A 41 -0.43 13.00 11.95
CA GLU A 41 -1.72 12.51 12.41
C GLU A 41 -2.42 11.66 11.35
N GLU A 42 -2.54 12.18 10.11
CA GLU A 42 -3.16 11.43 9.01
C GLU A 42 -2.42 10.14 8.68
N PHE A 43 -1.09 10.17 8.76
CA PHE A 43 -0.26 8.98 8.62
C PHE A 43 -0.62 7.94 9.70
N ARG A 44 -0.68 8.34 10.98
CA ARG A 44 -1.04 7.45 12.10
C ARG A 44 -2.48 6.94 12.04
N GLN A 45 -3.41 7.75 11.55
CA GLN A 45 -4.82 7.36 11.38
C GLN A 45 -5.04 6.35 10.23
N GLY A 46 -3.99 6.02 9.48
CA GLY A 46 -4.06 5.00 8.43
C GLY A 46 -4.68 5.51 7.12
N ARG A 47 -4.67 6.83 6.88
CA ARG A 47 -5.07 7.42 5.58
C ARG A 47 -4.06 7.17 4.46
N HIS A 48 -2.91 6.57 4.75
CA HIS A 48 -1.98 6.07 3.74
C HIS A 48 -2.53 4.80 3.07
N VAL A 49 -3.45 4.96 2.12
CA VAL A 49 -3.92 3.84 1.30
C VAL A 49 -2.92 3.59 0.17
N GLY A 50 -2.24 2.43 0.20
CA GLY A 50 -1.65 1.82 -1.01
C GLY A 50 -0.15 1.50 -1.00
N GLY A 51 0.27 0.51 -0.22
CA GLY A 51 1.24 -0.48 -0.73
C GLY A 51 0.47 -1.69 -1.25
N PRO A 52 1.03 -2.54 -2.12
CA PRO A 52 0.34 -3.74 -2.61
C PRO A 52 -0.13 -4.56 -1.40
N ARG A 53 -1.44 -4.52 -1.13
CA ARG A 53 -2.04 -5.42 -0.16
C ARG A 53 -2.05 -6.80 -0.79
N PRO A 54 -1.78 -7.87 -0.02
CA PRO A 54 -2.00 -9.22 -0.51
C PRO A 54 -3.43 -9.31 -1.02
N SER A 55 -3.55 -9.56 -2.32
CA SER A 55 -4.77 -9.99 -2.97
C SER A 55 -5.17 -11.31 -2.33
N GLY A 56 -6.12 -11.27 -1.40
CA GLY A 56 -6.68 -12.47 -0.79
C GLY A 56 -6.77 -12.41 0.73
N ALA A 57 -7.72 -11.64 1.24
CA ALA A 57 -8.54 -12.00 2.39
C ALA A 57 -9.55 -10.87 2.64
N ALA A 58 -10.82 -11.23 2.77
CA ALA A 58 -11.97 -10.34 2.83
C ALA A 58 -11.81 -9.20 3.86
N SER A 59 -11.82 -7.95 3.37
CA SER A 59 -11.93 -6.76 4.22
C SER A 59 -13.40 -6.56 4.59
N SER A 60 -13.70 -6.82 5.87
CA SER A 60 -15.03 -6.84 6.48
C SER A 60 -15.88 -5.60 6.25
N VAL A 61 -17.18 -5.85 6.04
CA VAL A 61 -18.28 -4.90 6.17
C VAL A 61 -18.38 -4.43 7.64
N ALA A 62 -18.38 -3.10 7.83
CA ALA A 62 -18.82 -2.35 9.01
C ALA A 62 -18.22 -2.70 10.40
N GLY A 63 -17.36 -1.80 10.91
CA GLY A 63 -17.09 -1.63 12.35
C GLY A 63 -15.87 -2.38 12.88
N ARG A 64 -14.75 -1.67 13.01
CA ARG A 64 -13.43 -2.11 13.53
C ARG A 64 -12.84 -3.32 12.80
N ARG A 65 -11.75 -3.11 12.06
CA ARG A 65 -10.99 -4.19 11.42
C ARG A 65 -10.45 -5.11 12.52
N LYS A 66 -10.99 -6.33 12.63
CA LYS A 66 -10.45 -7.38 13.50
C LYS A 66 -9.00 -7.65 13.09
N THR A 67 -8.12 -7.83 14.07
CA THR A 67 -6.72 -8.17 13.78
C THR A 67 -6.61 -9.59 13.22
N ILE A 68 -5.52 -9.93 12.53
CA ILE A 68 -5.31 -11.30 12.01
C ILE A 68 -5.36 -12.33 13.15
N ALA A 69 -4.74 -12.02 14.29
CA ALA A 69 -4.77 -12.89 15.47
C ALA A 69 -6.20 -13.13 15.98
N GLU A 70 -7.04 -12.11 15.99
CA GLU A 70 -8.44 -12.19 16.41
C GLU A 70 -9.30 -13.01 15.44
N LEU A 71 -9.05 -12.88 14.12
CA LEU A 71 -9.69 -13.67 13.10
C LEU A 71 -9.32 -15.16 13.20
N LEU A 72 -8.04 -15.48 13.39
CA LEU A 72 -7.54 -16.86 13.51
C LEU A 72 -7.97 -17.55 14.82
N SER A 73 -8.26 -16.76 15.85
CA SER A 73 -8.73 -17.28 17.15
C SER A 73 -10.24 -17.53 17.18
N SER A 74 -10.98 -17.20 16.10
CA SER A 74 -12.43 -17.33 16.03
C SER A 74 -12.84 -18.69 15.42
N PRO A 75 -13.51 -19.58 16.17
CA PRO A 75 -13.90 -20.91 15.68
C PRO A 75 -14.94 -20.85 14.54
N GLU A 76 -15.75 -19.79 14.46
CA GLU A 76 -16.74 -19.60 13.37
C GLU A 76 -16.10 -19.36 11.99
N ILE A 77 -14.82 -18.96 11.93
CA ILE A 77 -14.09 -18.65 10.69
C ILE A 77 -13.20 -19.84 10.26
N ALA A 78 -13.14 -20.90 11.06
CA ALA A 78 -12.26 -22.04 10.82
C ALA A 78 -12.66 -22.87 9.59
N GLU A 79 -13.91 -22.80 9.16
CA GLU A 79 -14.43 -23.51 7.99
C GLU A 79 -14.61 -22.54 6.81
N ILE A 80 -13.51 -22.33 6.08
CA ILE A 80 -13.56 -21.67 4.76
C ILE A 80 -13.59 -22.75 3.67
N GLU A 81 -14.53 -22.63 2.74
CA GLU A 81 -14.51 -23.42 1.51
C GLU A 81 -13.36 -22.90 0.63
N PHE A 82 -12.20 -23.54 0.77
CA PHE A 82 -10.98 -23.15 0.09
C PHE A 82 -10.90 -23.82 -1.27
N ASP A 83 -11.59 -23.24 -2.26
CA ASP A 83 -11.49 -23.65 -3.65
C ASP A 83 -10.17 -23.13 -4.25
N LEU A 84 -9.10 -23.90 -4.02
CA LEU A 84 -7.81 -23.66 -4.63
C LEU A 84 -7.96 -23.82 -6.14
N PRO A 85 -7.69 -22.78 -6.95
CA PRO A 85 -7.63 -22.96 -8.38
C PRO A 85 -6.57 -24.01 -8.72
N GLU A 86 -6.82 -24.81 -9.76
CA GLU A 86 -5.80 -25.71 -10.29
C GLU A 86 -4.55 -24.91 -10.64
N ARG A 87 -3.38 -25.39 -10.21
CA ARG A 87 -2.10 -24.78 -10.53
C ARG A 87 -1.86 -24.92 -12.04
N THR A 88 -2.20 -23.90 -12.82
CA THR A 88 -1.80 -23.82 -14.21
C THR A 88 -0.30 -23.48 -14.29
N MET A 89 0.49 -24.34 -14.95
CA MET A 89 1.94 -24.10 -15.13
C MET A 89 2.25 -22.92 -16.06
N ASP A 90 1.27 -22.45 -16.85
CA ASP A 90 1.43 -21.31 -17.76
C ASP A 90 1.77 -19.97 -17.07
N ASN A 91 1.52 -19.86 -15.76
CA ASN A 91 1.84 -18.67 -14.96
C ASN A 91 3.09 -18.84 -14.07
N GLN A 92 3.91 -19.89 -14.30
CA GLN A 92 5.21 -19.95 -13.64
C GLN A 92 6.06 -18.78 -14.12
N ARG A 93 6.34 -17.83 -13.21
CA ARG A 93 7.41 -16.86 -13.46
C ARG A 93 8.66 -17.68 -13.78
N PRO A 94 9.39 -17.33 -14.85
CA PRO A 94 10.64 -18.01 -15.16
C PRO A 94 11.51 -17.99 -13.91
N LEU A 95 12.14 -19.13 -13.61
CA LEU A 95 13.12 -19.19 -12.54
C LEU A 95 14.14 -18.08 -12.78
N PRO A 96 14.40 -17.20 -11.80
CA PRO A 96 15.43 -16.18 -11.96
C PRO A 96 16.76 -16.85 -12.30
N ASP A 97 17.40 -16.37 -13.36
CA ASP A 97 18.73 -16.81 -13.75
C ASP A 97 19.75 -16.15 -12.81
N PHE A 98 20.46 -16.96 -12.04
CA PHE A 98 21.49 -16.51 -11.11
C PHE A 98 22.90 -16.67 -11.71
N SER A 99 23.03 -16.91 -13.02
CA SER A 99 24.30 -17.21 -13.68
C SER A 99 25.20 -15.99 -13.93
N ASP A 100 24.74 -14.77 -13.63
CA ASP A 100 25.46 -13.51 -13.90
C ASP A 100 26.19 -12.91 -12.68
N ASP A 101 26.48 -13.70 -11.64
CA ASP A 101 27.27 -13.26 -10.48
C ASP A 101 28.59 -14.04 -10.40
N THR A 102 29.52 -13.78 -11.34
CA THR A 102 30.95 -14.14 -11.22
C THR A 102 31.82 -13.14 -11.96
#